data_AF-A0A1A8G3P6-F1
#
_entry.id   AF-A0A1A8G3P6-F1
#
_cell.length_a   1.000
_cell.length_b   1.000
_cell.length_c   1.000
_cell.angle_alpha   90.00
_cell.angle_beta   90.00
_cell.angle_gamma   90.00
#
_symmetry.space_group_name_H-M   'P 1'
#
loop_
_entity.id
_entity.type
_entity.pdbx_description
1 polymer ?
#
loop_
_entity_poly.entity_id
_entity_poly.type
_entity_poly.pdbx_seq_one_letter_code
_entity_poly.pdbx_strand_id
1 'polypeptide(L)'
;MTISDWREAQRHDPSICHVITLLEKASKPSQADITSEPVDVKLLLREWKRLELRDGVLYRKWMDKGHEVAQLVLPECFRERAMHGGHDEVGHLGVERVLHLARARFYWPRMAKSIEEKCRNCPRCFRRKAVPQ
;
A
#
# COMPACT_ATOMS: atom_id res chain seq x y z
N MET A 1 5.71 5.46 15.01
CA MET A 1 4.24 5.58 14.89
C MET A 1 3.62 4.44 15.66
N THR A 2 2.70 4.79 16.55
CA THR A 2 1.89 3.89 17.37
C THR A 2 0.68 3.38 16.57
N ILE A 3 -0.05 2.41 17.12
CA ILE A 3 -1.31 1.92 16.53
C ILE A 3 -2.33 3.07 16.43
N SER A 4 -2.41 3.93 17.46
CA SER A 4 -3.30 5.09 17.47
C SER A 4 -3.01 6.06 16.33
N ASP A 5 -1.72 6.34 16.05
CA ASP A 5 -1.34 7.22 14.94
C ASP A 5 -1.79 6.64 13.59
N TRP A 6 -1.65 5.32 13.39
CA TRP A 6 -2.07 4.67 12.16
C TRP A 6 -3.58 4.64 11.99
N ARG A 7 -4.31 4.41 13.09
CA ARG A 7 -5.77 4.45 13.09
C ARG A 7 -6.28 5.81 12.67
N GLU A 8 -5.76 6.88 13.26
CA GLU A 8 -6.14 8.25 12.92
C GLU A 8 -5.80 8.56 11.45
N ALA A 9 -4.58 8.23 11.03
CA ALA A 9 -4.15 8.43 9.65
C ALA A 9 -5.05 7.72 8.62
N GLN A 10 -5.44 6.47 8.89
CA GLN A 10 -6.34 5.72 8.01
C GLN A 10 -7.78 6.25 8.02
N ARG A 11 -8.23 6.82 9.14
CA ARG A 11 -9.54 7.48 9.23
C ARG A 11 -9.57 8.81 8.46
N HIS A 12 -8.44 9.51 8.35
CA HIS A 12 -8.32 10.71 7.51
C HIS A 12 -8.19 10.41 6.01
N ASP A 13 -7.78 9.20 5.63
CA ASP A 13 -7.76 8.79 4.21
C ASP A 13 -9.17 8.42 3.74
N PRO A 14 -9.73 9.10 2.71
CA PRO A 14 -11.13 8.92 2.32
C PRO A 14 -11.42 7.51 1.80
N SER A 15 -10.47 6.90 1.08
CA SER A 15 -10.67 5.55 0.52
C SER A 15 -10.56 4.49 1.59
N ILE A 16 -9.54 4.60 2.46
CA ILE A 16 -9.32 3.63 3.54
C ILE A 16 -10.42 3.73 4.60
N CYS A 17 -10.79 4.95 5.01
CA CYS A 17 -11.85 5.16 6.00
C CYS A 17 -13.19 4.59 5.52
N HIS A 18 -13.51 4.74 4.23
CA HIS A 18 -14.70 4.14 3.64
C HIS A 18 -14.66 2.60 3.74
N VAL A 19 -13.54 1.97 3.36
CA VAL A 19 -13.37 0.51 3.45
C VAL A 19 -13.42 0.00 4.89
N ILE A 20 -12.81 0.73 5.84
CA ILE A 20 -12.91 0.42 7.28
C ILE A 20 -14.37 0.42 7.72
N THR A 21 -15.13 1.46 7.33
CA THR A 21 -16.56 1.58 7.68
C THR A 21 -17.39 0.41 7.13
N LEU A 22 -17.09 -0.03 5.90
CA LEU A 22 -17.74 -1.20 5.32
C LEU A 22 -17.42 -2.49 6.07
N LEU A 23 -16.15 -2.68 6.46
CA LEU A 23 -15.70 -3.85 7.23
C LEU A 23 -16.31 -3.88 8.63
N GLU A 24 -16.39 -2.73 9.31
CA GLU A 24 -17.05 -2.60 10.62
C GLU A 24 -18.53 -2.97 10.55
N LYS A 25 -19.20 -2.63 9.44
CA LYS A 25 -20.60 -3.01 9.17
C LYS A 25 -20.76 -4.47 8.75
N ALA A 26 -19.66 -5.23 8.60
CA ALA A 26 -19.62 -6.59 8.08
C ALA A 26 -20.38 -6.77 6.75
N SER A 27 -20.57 -5.70 6.00
CA SER A 27 -21.41 -5.66 4.82
C SER A 27 -20.55 -5.45 3.60
N LYS A 28 -20.32 -6.53 2.85
CA LYS A 28 -19.65 -6.42 1.55
C LYS A 28 -20.62 -5.75 0.57
N PRO A 29 -20.26 -4.59 -0.03
CA PRO A 29 -21.12 -3.92 -1.00
C PRO A 29 -21.41 -4.80 -2.22
N SER A 30 -22.56 -4.60 -2.84
CA SER A 30 -22.95 -5.33 -4.06
C SER A 30 -22.07 -4.91 -5.25
N GLN A 31 -22.07 -5.68 -6.34
CA GLN A 31 -21.32 -5.28 -7.54
C GLN A 31 -21.79 -3.94 -8.12
N ALA A 32 -23.09 -3.62 -8.01
CA ALA A 32 -23.63 -2.34 -8.43
C ALA A 32 -23.03 -1.19 -7.62
N ASP A 33 -22.99 -1.33 -6.29
CA ASP A 33 -22.40 -0.33 -5.39
C ASP A 33 -20.92 -0.14 -5.67
N ILE A 34 -20.18 -1.25 -5.79
CA ILE A 34 -18.73 -1.23 -6.10
C ILE A 34 -18.45 -0.47 -7.40
N THR A 35 -19.31 -0.53 -8.40
CA THR A 35 -19.06 0.11 -9.70
C THR A 35 -19.01 1.64 -9.58
N SER A 36 -19.88 2.21 -8.73
CA SER A 36 -19.95 3.65 -8.44
C SER A 36 -18.87 4.14 -7.48
N GLU A 37 -18.16 3.24 -6.79
CA GLU A 37 -17.11 3.60 -5.85
C GLU A 37 -15.86 4.19 -6.55
N PRO A 38 -15.07 5.01 -5.83
CA PRO A 38 -13.76 5.48 -6.30
C PRO A 38 -12.84 4.31 -6.68
N VAL A 39 -11.90 4.57 -7.58
CA VAL A 39 -10.98 3.54 -8.11
C VAL A 39 -10.18 2.86 -6.98
N ASP A 40 -9.68 3.63 -6.02
CA ASP A 40 -8.87 3.08 -4.92
C ASP A 40 -9.72 2.22 -3.98
N VAL A 41 -10.96 2.65 -3.68
CA VAL A 41 -11.92 1.85 -2.92
C VAL A 41 -12.23 0.54 -3.65
N LYS A 42 -12.54 0.59 -4.95
CA LYS A 42 -12.76 -0.62 -5.77
C LYS A 42 -11.60 -1.60 -5.69
N LEU A 43 -10.36 -1.09 -5.78
CA LEU A 43 -9.16 -1.93 -5.72
C LEU A 43 -8.97 -2.57 -4.34
N LEU A 44 -9.27 -1.85 -3.26
CA LEU A 44 -9.26 -2.40 -1.90
C LEU A 44 -10.36 -3.45 -1.72
N LEU A 45 -11.58 -3.19 -2.20
CA LEU A 45 -12.72 -4.12 -2.09
C LEU A 45 -12.51 -5.42 -2.88
N ARG A 46 -11.68 -5.42 -3.93
CA ARG A 46 -11.26 -6.67 -4.60
C ARG A 46 -10.49 -7.60 -3.65
N GLU A 47 -9.75 -7.03 -2.72
CA GLU A 47 -9.00 -7.75 -1.70
C GLU A 47 -9.83 -8.01 -0.42
N TRP A 48 -11.15 -7.78 -0.42
CA TRP A 48 -12.03 -7.86 0.77
C TRP A 48 -11.76 -9.07 1.68
N LYS A 49 -11.63 -10.28 1.11
CA LYS A 49 -11.39 -11.52 1.89
C LYS A 49 -10.04 -11.55 2.59
N ARG A 50 -9.10 -10.72 2.16
CA ARG A 50 -7.76 -10.57 2.72
C ARG A 50 -7.67 -9.35 3.64
N LEU A 51 -8.67 -8.47 3.64
CA LEU A 51 -8.66 -7.32 4.52
C LEU A 51 -9.09 -7.72 5.94
N GLU A 52 -8.41 -7.16 6.92
CA GLU A 52 -8.72 -7.35 8.33
C GLU A 52 -8.50 -6.06 9.11
N LEU A 53 -9.31 -5.86 10.14
CA LEU A 53 -9.17 -4.73 11.06
C LEU A 53 -8.53 -5.24 12.35
N ARG A 54 -7.37 -4.69 12.72
CA ARG A 54 -6.67 -4.97 13.99
C ARG A 54 -6.59 -3.68 14.79
N ASP A 55 -7.21 -3.65 15.96
CA ASP A 55 -7.23 -2.46 16.85
C ASP A 55 -7.71 -1.17 16.14
N GLY A 56 -8.64 -1.31 15.18
CA GLY A 56 -9.16 -0.21 14.37
C GLY A 56 -8.27 0.23 13.20
N VAL A 57 -7.18 -0.50 12.93
CA VAL A 57 -6.25 -0.28 11.81
C VAL A 57 -6.45 -1.37 10.75
N LEU A 58 -6.57 -0.96 9.50
CA LEU A 58 -6.74 -1.82 8.34
C LEU A 58 -5.42 -2.46 7.90
N TYR A 59 -5.42 -3.79 7.84
CA TYR A 59 -4.35 -4.61 7.31
C TYR A 59 -4.85 -5.49 6.16
N ARG A 60 -3.91 -5.94 5.32
CA ARG A 60 -4.13 -6.96 4.28
C ARG A 60 -3.30 -8.20 4.59
N LYS A 61 -3.95 -9.35 4.65
CA LYS A 61 -3.32 -10.68 4.69
C LYS A 61 -2.66 -11.00 3.36
N TRP A 62 -1.39 -11.35 3.42
CA TRP A 62 -0.60 -11.76 2.26
C TRP A 62 0.22 -13.01 2.60
N MET A 63 0.47 -13.86 1.61
CA MET A 63 1.37 -15.00 1.74
C MET A 63 2.71 -14.65 1.11
N ASP A 64 3.76 -14.52 1.92
CA ASP A 64 5.14 -14.36 1.44
C ASP A 64 5.93 -15.63 1.74
N LYS A 65 6.40 -16.32 0.69
CA LYS A 65 7.20 -17.56 0.79
C LYS A 65 6.60 -18.64 1.72
N GLY A 66 5.26 -18.73 1.78
CA GLY A 66 4.55 -19.69 2.63
C GLY A 66 4.24 -19.20 4.05
N HIS A 67 4.63 -17.97 4.39
CA HIS A 67 4.31 -17.33 5.67
C HIS A 67 3.21 -16.28 5.50
N GLU A 68 2.22 -16.29 6.39
CA GLU A 68 1.22 -15.23 6.45
C GLU A 68 1.86 -13.95 7.01
N VAL A 69 1.73 -12.86 6.25
CA VAL A 69 2.20 -11.52 6.61
C VAL A 69 1.01 -10.58 6.60
N ALA A 70 0.87 -9.80 7.67
CA ALA A 70 -0.09 -8.71 7.75
C ALA A 70 0.55 -7.42 7.22
N GLN A 71 0.09 -6.96 6.06
CA GLN A 71 0.55 -5.72 5.45
C GLN A 71 -0.33 -4.56 5.91
N LEU A 72 0.27 -3.51 6.47
CA LEU A 72 -0.46 -2.30 6.83
C LEU A 72 -0.96 -1.61 5.55
N VAL A 73 -2.26 -1.31 5.48
CA VAL A 73 -2.81 -0.54 4.36
C VAL A 73 -2.40 0.92 4.54
N LEU A 74 -1.49 1.38 3.68
CA LEU A 74 -0.81 2.65 3.89
C LEU A 74 -1.64 3.83 3.36
N PRO A 75 -1.96 4.83 4.22
CA PRO A 75 -2.62 6.06 3.79
C PRO A 75 -1.83 6.83 2.76
N GLU A 76 -2.51 7.53 1.87
CA GLU A 76 -1.87 8.25 0.75
C GLU A 76 -0.75 9.19 1.19
N CYS A 77 -0.96 9.96 2.26
CA CYS A 77 0.00 10.89 2.82
C CYS A 77 1.33 10.24 3.26
N PHE A 78 1.34 8.93 3.52
CA PHE A 78 2.53 8.19 3.94
C PHE A 78 3.17 7.37 2.82
N ARG A 79 2.51 7.21 1.67
CA ARG A 79 3.04 6.47 0.51
C ARG A 79 4.35 7.07 0.04
N GLU A 80 4.45 8.40 -0.06
CA GLU A 80 5.70 9.05 -0.50
C GLU A 80 6.87 8.76 0.46
N ARG A 81 6.65 8.93 1.77
CA ARG A 81 7.68 8.69 2.77
C ARG A 81 8.14 7.23 2.79
N ALA A 82 7.22 6.28 2.64
CA ALA A 82 7.55 4.86 2.54
C ALA A 82 8.40 4.54 1.29
N MET A 83 8.16 5.27 0.19
CA MET A 83 8.98 5.15 -1.02
C MET A 83 10.37 5.78 -0.84
N HIS A 84 10.50 6.91 -0.14
CA HIS A 84 11.79 7.57 0.12
C HIS A 84 12.70 6.76 1.05
N GLY A 85 12.19 6.26 2.18
CA GLY A 85 13.00 5.49 3.15
C GLY A 85 13.58 4.21 2.54
N GLY A 86 12.81 3.49 1.72
CA GLY A 86 13.31 2.31 1.00
C GLY A 86 14.29 2.63 -0.14
N HIS A 87 14.26 3.85 -0.67
CA HIS A 87 15.07 4.27 -1.82
C HIS A 87 16.43 4.86 -1.41
N ASP A 88 16.46 5.67 -0.35
CA ASP A 88 17.67 6.38 0.08
C ASP A 88 18.52 5.56 1.07
N GLU A 89 17.90 4.80 1.98
CA GLU A 89 18.65 4.02 3.00
C GLU A 89 19.25 2.72 2.44
N VAL A 90 18.68 2.18 1.36
CA VAL A 90 19.09 0.87 0.82
C VAL A 90 19.98 0.99 -0.42
N GLY A 91 20.43 2.20 -0.79
CA GLY A 91 21.49 2.40 -1.78
C GLY A 91 21.09 2.22 -3.25
N HIS A 92 19.94 2.77 -3.66
CA HIS A 92 19.44 2.69 -5.05
C HIS A 92 19.46 1.26 -5.64
N LEU A 93 19.17 0.28 -4.80
CA LEU A 93 18.94 -1.09 -5.27
C LEU A 93 17.62 -1.05 -6.04
N GLY A 94 17.63 -1.52 -7.29
CA GLY A 94 16.56 -1.29 -8.26
C GLY A 94 15.14 -1.55 -7.75
N VAL A 95 14.14 -1.02 -8.48
CA VAL A 95 12.69 -1.08 -8.23
C VAL A 95 12.23 -2.33 -7.47
N GLU A 96 12.69 -3.51 -7.89
CA GLU A 96 12.29 -4.80 -7.31
C GLU A 96 12.63 -4.94 -5.82
N ARG A 97 13.75 -4.40 -5.35
CA ARG A 97 14.16 -4.51 -3.95
C ARG A 97 13.38 -3.55 -3.05
N VAL A 98 13.10 -2.33 -3.51
CA VAL A 98 12.19 -1.39 -2.83
C VAL A 98 10.78 -1.98 -2.76
N LEU A 99 10.31 -2.56 -3.85
CA LEU A 99 9.01 -3.23 -3.90
C LEU A 99 8.96 -4.43 -2.95
N HIS A 100 10.01 -5.25 -2.89
CA HIS A 100 10.08 -6.39 -1.97
C HIS A 100 10.03 -5.94 -0.50
N LEU A 101 10.83 -4.93 -0.12
CA LEU A 101 10.83 -4.37 1.23
C LEU A 101 9.49 -3.73 1.59
N ALA A 102 8.86 -3.01 0.66
CA ALA A 102 7.53 -2.46 0.86
C ALA A 102 6.50 -3.57 1.05
N ARG A 103 6.50 -4.60 0.19
CA ARG A 103 5.60 -5.77 0.31
C ARG A 103 5.79 -6.55 1.61
N ALA A 104 6.94 -6.49 2.26
CA ALA A 104 7.09 -7.15 3.55
C ALA A 104 6.25 -6.49 4.67
N ARG A 105 5.78 -5.25 4.49
CA ARG A 105 5.18 -4.45 5.57
C ARG A 105 3.92 -3.67 5.20
N PHE A 106 3.82 -3.25 3.94
CA PHE A 106 2.83 -2.27 3.49
C PHE A 106 2.08 -2.76 2.26
N TYR A 107 0.88 -2.21 2.11
CA TYR A 107 0.06 -2.39 0.92
C TYR A 107 -0.66 -1.09 0.60
N TRP A 108 -0.74 -0.76 -0.69
CA TRP A 108 -1.71 0.20 -1.21
C TRP A 108 -2.06 -0.16 -2.66
N PRO A 109 -3.22 0.27 -3.18
CA PRO A 109 -3.57 0.07 -4.57
C PRO A 109 -2.47 0.58 -5.50
N ARG A 110 -2.13 -0.20 -6.52
CA ARG A 110 -1.12 0.16 -7.54
C ARG A 110 0.30 0.44 -7.00
N MET A 111 0.63 -0.09 -5.81
CA MET A 111 1.95 0.08 -5.18
C MET A 111 3.15 -0.17 -6.10
N ALA A 112 3.13 -1.25 -6.90
CA ALA A 112 4.22 -1.53 -7.84
C ALA A 112 4.41 -0.40 -8.86
N LYS A 113 3.30 0.09 -9.45
CA LYS A 113 3.32 1.19 -10.40
C LYS A 113 3.83 2.48 -9.75
N SER A 114 3.36 2.82 -8.55
CA SER A 114 3.82 4.02 -7.82
C SER A 114 5.33 3.98 -7.55
N ILE A 115 5.85 2.82 -7.16
CA ILE A 115 7.29 2.63 -6.90
C ILE A 115 8.08 2.70 -8.21
N GLU A 116 7.61 2.06 -9.29
CA GLU A 116 8.24 2.15 -10.62
C GLU A 116 8.32 3.58 -11.13
N GLU A 117 7.22 4.35 -11.04
CA GLU A 117 7.16 5.75 -11.46
C GLU A 117 8.13 6.61 -10.63
N LYS A 118 8.20 6.40 -9.31
CA LYS A 118 9.14 7.12 -8.43
C LYS A 118 10.59 6.80 -8.80
N CYS A 119 10.93 5.53 -9.02
CA CYS A 119 12.29 5.13 -9.42
C CYS A 119 12.67 5.63 -10.81
N ARG A 120 11.73 5.66 -11.77
CA ARG A 120 11.96 6.21 -13.12
C ARG A 120 12.27 7.70 -13.07
N ASN A 121 11.58 8.43 -12.20
CA ASN A 121 11.76 9.88 -12.01
C ASN A 121 12.94 10.23 -11.09
N CYS A 122 13.68 9.24 -10.58
CA CYS A 122 14.87 9.49 -9.78
C CYS A 122 16.11 9.65 -10.70
N PRO A 123 16.77 10.83 -10.72
CA PRO A 123 17.95 11.07 -11.56
C PRO A 123 19.12 10.12 -11.27
N ARG A 124 19.25 9.66 -10.01
CA ARG A 124 20.30 8.73 -9.58
C ARG A 124 20.03 7.29 -10.01
N CYS A 125 18.78 6.83 -9.95
CA CYS A 125 18.40 5.51 -10.49
C CYS A 125 18.45 5.49 -12.03
N PHE A 126 18.10 6.60 -12.69
CA PHE A 126 18.19 6.73 -14.14
C PHE A 126 19.64 6.64 -14.64
N ARG A 127 20.59 7.32 -13.98
CA ARG A 127 22.02 7.22 -14.33
C ARG A 127 22.61 5.82 -14.18
N ARG A 128 22.14 5.00 -13.22
CA ARG A 128 22.59 3.61 -13.08
C ARG A 128 22.11 2.68 -14.20
N LYS A 129 21.03 3.01 -14.91
CA LYS A 129 20.60 2.29 -16.11
C LYS A 129 21.35 2.71 -17.37
N ALA A 130 22.03 3.86 -17.32
CA ALA A 130 22.82 4.41 -18.41
C ALA A 130 24.32 4.23 -18.13
N VAL A 131 24.79 2.99 -18.04
CA VAL A 131 26.20 2.66 -18.29
C VAL A 131 26.24 1.40 -19.16
N PRO A 132 26.28 1.54 -20.50
CA PRO A 132 27.02 0.60 -21.33
C PRO A 132 28.50 0.98 -21.23
N GLN A 133 29.33 0.06 -20.72
CA GLN A 133 30.70 -0.09 -21.19
C GLN A 133 30.74 -1.38 -22.00
#